data_AF-A0A941I9A5-F1
#
_entry.id   AF-A0A941I9A5-F1
#
_cell.length_a   1.000
_cell.length_b   1.000
_cell.length_c   1.000
_cell.angle_alpha   90.00
_cell.angle_beta   90.00
_cell.angle_gamma   90.00
#
_symmetry.space_group_name_H-M   'P 1'
#
loop_
_entity.id
_entity.type
_entity.pdbx_description
1 polymer ?
#
loop_
_entity_poly.entity_id
_entity_poly.type
_entity_poly.pdbx_seq_one_letter_code
_entity_poly.pdbx_strand_id
1 'polypeptide(L)'
;SLINFARGPIVVEQDLRTALDATHLQHAVLDVFAVEPLPPDSWQWTHPAVTVLPHCSAPTDKESAAQIVAGNVKRYREQGLLPAGVNRQQAY
;
A
#
# COMPACT_ATOMS: atom_id res chain seq x y z
N SER A 1 6.11 17.28 -3.41
CA SER A 1 5.48 16.43 -2.38
C SER A 1 5.52 14.98 -2.81
N LEU A 2 5.43 14.04 -1.86
CA LEU A 2 5.40 12.59 -2.10
C LEU A 2 4.06 12.01 -1.62
N ILE A 3 3.49 11.03 -2.33
CA ILE A 3 2.33 10.26 -1.87
C ILE A 3 2.66 8.77 -2.05
N ASN A 4 2.62 7.99 -0.97
CA ASN A 4 2.88 6.55 -1.02
C ASN A 4 1.69 5.74 -0.48
N PHE A 5 0.93 5.14 -1.41
CA PHE A 5 -0.19 4.22 -1.16
C PHE A 5 0.12 2.80 -1.71
N ALA A 6 1.40 2.47 -1.88
CA ALA A 6 1.86 1.20 -2.42
C ALA A 6 2.29 0.24 -1.31
N ARG A 7 3.59 0.22 -0.97
CA ARG A 7 4.16 -0.51 0.18
C ARG A 7 5.24 0.34 0.84
N GLY A 8 5.36 0.24 2.15
CA GLY A 8 6.33 1.03 2.93
C GLY A 8 7.77 0.93 2.41
N PRO A 9 8.33 -0.29 2.22
CA PRO A 9 9.72 -0.47 1.81
C PRO A 9 10.12 0.07 0.43
N ILE A 10 9.18 0.56 -0.39
CA ILE A 10 9.50 1.23 -1.65
C ILE A 10 10.22 2.57 -1.39
N VAL A 11 9.95 3.19 -0.24
CA VAL A 11 10.56 4.45 0.17
C VAL A 11 11.58 4.21 1.27
N VAL A 12 12.80 4.70 1.10
CA VAL A 12 13.82 4.71 2.15
C VAL A 12 13.45 5.81 3.15
N GLU A 13 13.06 5.39 4.36
CA GLU A 13 12.48 6.28 5.37
C GLU A 13 13.40 7.43 5.78
N GLN A 14 14.69 7.12 5.99
CA GLN A 14 15.67 8.12 6.42
C GLN A 14 15.94 9.17 5.34
N ASP A 15 15.93 8.77 4.07
CA ASP A 15 16.11 9.67 2.93
C ASP A 15 14.88 10.56 2.77
N LEU A 16 13.68 10.01 2.97
CA LEU A 16 12.45 10.80 2.97
C LEU A 16 12.50 11.88 4.06
N ARG A 17 12.84 11.51 5.30
CA ARG A 17 12.99 12.46 6.40
C ARG A 17 13.98 13.56 6.05
N THR A 18 15.17 13.18 5.58
CA THR A 18 16.23 14.13 5.19
C THR A 18 15.75 15.08 4.09
N ALA A 19 15.03 14.59 3.09
CA ALA A 19 14.50 15.42 2.01
C ALA A 19 13.40 16.39 2.47
N LEU A 20 12.60 16.01 3.47
CA LEU A 20 11.58 16.88 4.07
C LEU A 20 12.23 17.95 4.96
N ASP A 21 13.19 17.56 5.82
CA ASP A 21 13.94 18.47 6.68
C ASP A 21 14.73 19.51 5.86
N ALA A 22 15.34 19.09 4.75
CA ALA A 22 16.05 19.96 3.81
C ALA A 22 15.11 20.75 2.87
N THR A 23 13.79 20.60 3.00
CA THR A 23 12.75 21.24 2.16
C THR A 23 12.86 20.92 0.65
N HIS A 24 13.60 19.87 0.27
CA HIS A 24 13.58 19.32 -1.09
C HIS A 24 12.21 18.74 -1.44
N LEU A 25 11.50 18.24 -0.42
CA LEU A 25 10.09 17.88 -0.49
C LEU A 25 9.30 18.77 0.47
N GLN A 26 8.19 19.33 -0.02
CA GLN A 26 7.32 20.18 0.79
C GLN A 26 6.40 19.41 1.74
N HIS A 27 6.00 18.19 1.36
CA HIS A 27 5.09 17.35 2.16
C HIS A 27 5.15 15.89 1.72
N ALA A 28 4.79 14.97 2.61
CA ALA A 28 4.56 13.56 2.32
C ALA A 28 3.21 13.07 2.87
N VAL A 29 2.45 12.33 2.07
CA VAL A 29 1.26 11.59 2.52
C VAL A 29 1.58 10.11 2.47
N LEU A 30 1.57 9.45 3.62
CA LEU A 30 2.02 8.07 3.80
C LEU A 30 0.87 7.24 4.35
N ASP A 31 0.42 6.25 3.57
CA ASP A 31 -0.58 5.27 4.03
C ASP A 31 0.05 3.93 4.43
N VAL A 32 1.32 3.72 4.06
CA VAL A 32 2.01 2.44 4.22
C VAL A 32 3.40 2.64 4.82
N PHE A 33 3.82 1.70 5.67
CA PHE A 33 5.06 1.77 6.44
C PHE A 33 5.82 0.44 6.39
N ALA A 34 7.11 0.44 6.75
CA ALA A 34 7.88 -0.81 6.80
C ALA A 34 7.41 -1.73 7.94
N VAL A 35 6.97 -1.15 9.05
CA VAL A 35 6.36 -1.83 10.19
C VAL A 35 4.96 -1.26 10.38
N GLU A 36 3.98 -2.14 10.45
CA GLU A 36 2.57 -1.78 10.64
C GLU A 36 1.96 -2.62 11.79
N PRO A 37 1.23 -2.00 12.75
CA PRO A 37 0.95 -0.57 12.85
C PRO A 37 2.22 0.27 13.05
N LEU A 38 2.20 1.51 12.56
CA LEU A 38 3.34 2.42 12.70
C LEU A 38 3.65 2.61 14.20
N PRO A 39 4.88 2.30 14.67
CA PRO A 39 5.23 2.42 16.08
C PRO A 39 4.92 3.83 16.62
N PRO A 40 4.44 3.97 17.87
CA PRO A 40 3.99 5.25 18.42
C PRO A 40 5.11 6.28 18.59
N ASP A 41 6.37 5.83 18.65
CA ASP A 41 7.59 6.64 18.74
C ASP A 41 8.17 7.02 17.37
N SER A 42 7.53 6.63 16.26
CA SER A 42 8.00 6.92 14.91
C SER A 42 7.90 8.43 14.58
N TRP A 43 8.93 8.98 13.94
CA TRP A 43 9.05 10.42 13.66
C TRP A 43 7.92 10.96 12.77
N GLN A 44 7.37 10.13 11.89
CA GLN A 44 6.30 10.45 10.94
C GLN A 44 5.06 10.98 11.66
N TRP A 45 4.80 10.55 12.90
CA TRP A 45 3.67 11.05 13.69
C TRP A 45 3.77 12.54 14.03
N THR A 46 5.00 13.03 14.25
CA THR A 46 5.26 14.39 14.73
C THR A 46 5.81 15.33 13.68
N HIS A 47 6.22 14.82 12.52
CA HIS A 47 6.86 15.62 11.49
C HIS A 47 5.84 16.57 10.82
N PRO A 48 6.08 17.90 10.80
CA PRO A 48 5.08 18.88 10.36
C PRO A 48 4.69 18.75 8.88
N ALA A 49 5.61 18.23 8.06
CA ALA A 49 5.40 18.00 6.64
C ALA A 49 4.97 16.56 6.29
N VAL A 50 4.41 15.80 7.25
CA VAL A 50 3.93 14.43 7.02
C VAL A 50 2.45 14.30 7.42
N THR A 51 1.68 13.63 6.57
CA THR A 51 0.34 13.14 6.89
C THR A 51 0.37 11.62 6.92
N VAL A 52 0.06 11.05 8.08
CA VAL A 52 -0.04 9.59 8.29
C VAL A 52 -1.48 9.14 8.08
N LEU A 53 -1.66 8.08 7.31
CA LEU A 53 -2.91 7.33 7.17
C LEU A 53 -2.65 5.86 7.56
N PRO A 54 -3.59 5.18 8.24
CA PRO A 54 -3.37 3.84 8.80
C PRO A 54 -3.71 2.71 7.79
N HIS A 55 -3.03 2.65 6.64
CA HIS A 55 -3.24 1.65 5.59
C HIS A 55 -4.70 1.52 5.17
N CYS A 56 -5.33 2.65 4.85
CA CYS A 56 -6.74 2.77 4.55
C CYS A 56 -7.05 3.41 3.20
N SER A 57 -6.07 3.58 2.30
CA SER A 57 -6.29 4.24 1.00
C SER A 57 -7.24 3.46 0.09
N ALA A 58 -7.24 2.12 0.18
CA ALA A 58 -8.05 1.24 -0.68
C ALA A 58 -8.42 -0.09 0.02
N PRO A 59 -9.23 -0.07 1.10
CA PRO A 59 -9.73 -1.30 1.69
C PRO A 59 -10.56 -2.09 0.68
N THR A 60 -10.39 -3.41 0.64
CA THR A 60 -11.18 -4.27 -0.22
C THR A 60 -12.64 -4.25 0.19
N ASP A 61 -13.53 -3.96 -0.76
CA ASP A 61 -14.96 -4.18 -0.60
C ASP A 61 -15.27 -5.69 -0.63
N LYS A 62 -15.88 -6.20 0.44
CA LYS A 62 -16.04 -7.64 0.64
C LYS A 62 -17.06 -8.25 -0.32
N GLU A 63 -18.10 -7.49 -0.69
CA GLU A 63 -19.16 -7.98 -1.54
C GLU A 63 -18.67 -8.17 -2.98
N SER A 64 -18.04 -7.15 -3.55
CA SER A 64 -17.43 -7.23 -4.88
C SER A 64 -16.34 -8.30 -4.95
N ALA A 65 -15.48 -8.40 -3.93
CA ALA A 65 -14.45 -9.44 -3.88
C ALA A 65 -15.05 -10.86 -3.86
N ALA A 66 -16.10 -11.10 -3.06
CA ALA A 66 -16.80 -12.38 -3.01
C ALA A 66 -17.45 -12.72 -4.36
N GLN A 67 -18.08 -11.74 -5.02
CA GLN A 67 -18.66 -11.92 -6.35
C GLN A 67 -17.60 -12.29 -7.40
N ILE A 68 -16.44 -11.63 -7.39
CA ILE A 68 -15.32 -11.93 -8.29
C ILE A 68 -14.81 -13.37 -8.08
N VAL A 69 -14.59 -13.77 -6.82
CA VAL A 69 -14.12 -15.13 -6.50
C VAL A 69 -15.14 -16.18 -6.92
N ALA A 70 -16.42 -15.98 -6.58
CA ALA A 70 -17.49 -16.90 -6.97
C ALA A 70 -17.60 -17.04 -8.50
N GLY A 71 -17.51 -15.92 -9.23
CA GLY A 71 -17.48 -15.91 -10.70
C GLY A 71 -16.28 -16.66 -11.28
N ASN A 72 -15.10 -16.50 -10.70
CA ASN A 72 -13.89 -17.25 -11.11
C ASN A 72 -14.04 -18.75 -10.88
N VAL A 73 -14.54 -19.16 -9.71
CA VAL A 73 -14.76 -20.57 -9.38
C VAL A 73 -15.79 -21.20 -10.32
N LYS A 74 -16.90 -20.50 -10.59
CA LYS A 74 -17.93 -20.96 -11.53
C LYS A 74 -17.35 -21.21 -12.92
N ARG A 75 -16.62 -20.24 -13.48
CA ARG A 75 -15.97 -20.38 -14.81
C ARG A 75 -14.98 -21.54 -14.85
N TYR A 76 -14.22 -21.74 -13.78
CA TYR A 76 -13.33 -22.89 -13.68
C TYR A 76 -14.10 -24.22 -13.68
N ARG A 77 -15.18 -24.33 -12.93
CA ARG A 77 -15.98 -25.57 -12.84
C ARG A 77 -16.70 -25.91 -14.14
N GLU A 78 -17.19 -24.91 -14.85
CA GLU A 78 -17.98 -25.10 -16.07
C GLU A 78 -17.10 -25.26 -17.32
N GLN A 79 -15.97 -24.56 -17.39
CA GLN A 79 -15.19 -24.41 -18.63
C GLN A 79 -13.70 -24.71 -18.47
N GLY A 80 -13.24 -25.03 -17.25
CA GLY A 80 -11.81 -25.21 -16.96
C GLY A 80 -10.98 -23.91 -17.02
N LEU A 81 -11.63 -22.74 -17.16
CA LEU A 81 -10.95 -21.46 -17.31
C LEU A 81 -10.48 -20.90 -15.96
N LEU A 82 -9.18 -20.65 -15.85
CA LEU A 82 -8.58 -19.96 -14.70
C LEU A 82 -8.48 -18.45 -14.95
N PRO A 83 -8.64 -17.61 -13.91
CA PRO A 83 -8.29 -16.19 -14.01
C PRO A 83 -6.78 -16.02 -14.19
N ALA A 84 -6.37 -14.82 -14.62
CA ALA A 84 -4.96 -14.45 -14.60
C ALA A 84 -4.40 -14.59 -13.16
N GLY A 85 -3.30 -15.32 -13.02
CA GLY A 85 -2.62 -15.53 -11.75
C GLY A 85 -1.39 -14.64 -11.61
N VAL A 86 -0.84 -14.60 -10.40
CA VAL A 86 0.44 -13.92 -10.11
C VAL A 86 1.58 -14.62 -10.84
N ASN A 87 2.44 -13.86 -11.51
CA ASN A 87 3.66 -14.41 -12.06
C ASN A 87 4.71 -14.55 -10.94
N ARG A 88 4.94 -15.78 -10.47
CA ARG A 88 5.88 -16.05 -9.36
C ARG A 88 7.33 -15.66 -9.65
N GLN A 89 7.74 -15.60 -10.91
CA GLN A 89 9.09 -15.14 -11.27
C GLN A 89 9.23 -13.61 -11.16
N GLN A 90 8.12 -12.89 -11.37
CA GLN A 90 8.07 -11.43 -11.27
C GLN A 90 7.60 -10.95 -9.89
N ALA A 91 6.97 -11.83 -9.10
CA ALA A 91 6.41 -11.59 -7.77
C ALA A 91 5.24 -10.59 -7.71
N TYR A 92 4.60 -10.31 -8.85
CA TYR A 92 3.34 -9.55 -8.96
C TYR A 92 2.50 -10.03 -10.16
#